data_AF-A0A9E4M8C7-F1
#
_entry.id   AF-A0A9E4M8C7-F1
#
_cell.length_a   1.000
_cell.length_b   1.000
_cell.length_c   1.000
_cell.angle_alpha   90.00
_cell.angle_beta   90.00
_cell.angle_gamma   90.00
#
_symmetry.space_group_name_H-M   'P 1'
#
loop_
_entity.id
_entity.type
_entity.pdbx_description
1 polymer ?
#
loop_
_entity_poly.entity_id
_entity_poly.type
_entity_poly.pdbx_seq_one_letter_code
_entity_poly.pdbx_strand_id
1 'polypeptide(L)'
;MTVEGILVVVILVGIVVLFVSEKYPLDIVALLGLGVLLALGLVTLQEGVSGFSNPATLTVACMFVLGAGLQKTGATAAVGRLMVRFSRNHYTALVVIMVTITIMSAFVNNTAAVAVFIPLVTLLANRRQISASKLLIPLSYASQFGGVCTLIGTSTNLLVSSISEEAGYGSFSMFEFTRMGLILFVAGVAFFLVFGRWLLPDRQVRELAAAYHLGEYVTELRVRRDSPLVGKSVLDSRLGEDHDITVLRVLDAGEEGWAPLRRVIQPEDVLLVHCSVPDLIRLRGTMGLRIDADFTLRDEALQTEDLRLVQALVSPSSALIGHTLKERDFRNRYKALVLAMQRKGETINDKLSSIKLEVGDALLVQAHETAIREMRHNSDFIVLNEVPGSVLRRKAPLAIGILVAVVGLAAFNVLPILAAALLGCVALVMTRVLRPEEVYHAINWQVIFLLAGVLPLGIAMHTSGAAGFMADHAVGLVGDLGPVAVLAAIYLLAALMTETMSNAAAAVLLAPIAISTAEQIGVDPRPFLMAITFAASTGFSTPVGYQTNTMIYNAGGYRYTDFLRAGMPLNILFCILSVIFIPRLWAF
;
A
#
# COMPACT_ATOMS: atom_id res chain seq x y z
N MET A 1 34.03 -23.01 -16.29
CA MET A 1 33.89 -21.80 -15.46
C MET A 1 35.25 -21.39 -14.91
N THR A 2 35.52 -20.10 -14.83
CA THR A 2 36.67 -19.54 -14.10
C THR A 2 36.40 -19.57 -12.58
N VAL A 3 37.45 -19.45 -11.75
CA VAL A 3 37.31 -19.36 -10.29
C VAL A 3 36.47 -18.14 -9.90
N GLU A 4 36.68 -17.01 -10.58
CA GLU A 4 35.89 -15.79 -10.43
C GLU A 4 34.41 -16.03 -10.75
N GLY A 5 34.10 -16.74 -11.83
CA GLY A 5 32.73 -17.10 -12.19
C GLY A 5 32.05 -17.96 -11.12
N ILE A 6 32.76 -18.93 -10.54
CA ILE A 6 32.23 -19.75 -9.44
C ILE A 6 31.93 -18.88 -8.21
N LEU A 7 32.86 -17.99 -7.84
CA LEU A 7 32.67 -17.08 -6.71
C LEU A 7 31.46 -16.16 -6.92
N VAL A 8 31.31 -15.58 -8.12
CA VAL A 8 30.15 -14.73 -8.45
C VAL A 8 28.84 -15.52 -8.37
N VAL A 9 28.80 -16.76 -8.89
CA VAL A 9 27.61 -17.61 -8.77
C VAL A 9 27.29 -17.94 -7.31
N VAL A 10 28.29 -18.26 -6.48
CA VAL A 10 28.09 -18.53 -5.05
C VAL A 10 27.54 -17.30 -4.32
N ILE A 11 28.09 -16.12 -4.61
CA ILE A 11 27.61 -14.85 -4.05
C ILE A 11 26.17 -14.59 -4.49
N LEU A 12 25.84 -14.78 -5.76
CA LEU A 12 24.49 -14.62 -6.28
C LEU A 12 23.52 -15.58 -5.58
N VAL A 13 23.86 -16.87 -5.47
CA VAL A 13 23.02 -17.85 -4.75
C VAL A 13 22.83 -17.42 -3.29
N GLY A 14 23.87 -16.92 -2.63
CA GLY A 14 23.76 -16.36 -1.28
C GLY A 14 22.81 -15.17 -1.19
N ILE A 15 22.92 -14.20 -2.11
CA ILE A 15 22.02 -13.04 -2.22
C ILE A 15 20.58 -13.50 -2.44
N VAL A 16 20.34 -14.48 -3.32
CA VAL A 16 19.01 -15.04 -3.60
C VAL A 16 18.41 -15.70 -2.38
N VAL A 17 19.20 -16.53 -1.68
CA VAL A 17 18.75 -17.16 -0.43
C VAL A 17 18.37 -16.10 0.59
N LEU A 18 19.16 -15.02 0.71
CA LEU A 18 18.85 -13.91 1.62
C LEU A 18 17.59 -13.15 1.20
N PHE A 19 17.41 -12.85 -0.09
CA PHE A 19 16.19 -12.23 -0.62
C PHE A 19 14.94 -13.07 -0.35
N VAL A 20 15.00 -14.38 -0.64
CA VAL A 20 13.88 -15.30 -0.40
C VAL A 20 13.62 -15.49 1.10
N SER A 21 14.66 -15.43 1.94
CA SER A 21 14.49 -15.57 3.39
C SER A 21 13.80 -14.37 4.05
N GLU A 22 13.77 -13.21 3.38
CA GLU A 22 13.25 -11.92 3.87
C GLU A 22 13.75 -11.51 5.27
N LYS A 23 14.84 -12.11 5.78
CA LYS A 23 15.39 -11.80 7.12
C LYS A 23 15.97 -10.40 7.20
N TYR A 24 16.43 -9.87 6.07
CA TYR A 24 17.06 -8.56 5.96
C TYR A 24 16.37 -7.74 4.86
N PRO A 25 16.32 -6.41 4.99
CA PRO A 25 15.86 -5.53 3.91
C PRO A 25 16.67 -5.75 2.63
N LEU A 26 16.00 -5.67 1.48
CA LEU A 26 16.58 -6.00 0.17
C LEU A 26 17.77 -5.11 -0.19
N ASP A 27 17.70 -3.83 0.17
CA ASP A 27 18.78 -2.86 -0.01
C ASP A 27 20.03 -3.23 0.79
N ILE A 28 19.86 -3.73 2.02
CA ILE A 28 20.98 -4.21 2.85
C ILE A 28 21.61 -5.46 2.23
N VAL A 29 20.80 -6.39 1.72
CA VAL A 29 21.31 -7.60 1.05
C VAL A 29 22.08 -7.22 -0.23
N ALA A 30 21.58 -6.27 -1.01
CA ALA A 30 22.27 -5.77 -2.21
C ALA A 30 23.62 -5.09 -1.86
N LEU A 31 23.64 -4.25 -0.83
CA LEU A 31 24.88 -3.61 -0.35
C LEU A 31 25.87 -4.62 0.23
N LEU A 32 25.39 -5.67 0.91
CA LEU A 32 26.24 -6.77 1.39
C LEU A 32 26.86 -7.52 0.21
N GLY A 33 26.06 -7.83 -0.82
CA GLY A 33 26.54 -8.43 -2.07
C GLY A 33 27.63 -7.59 -2.72
N LEU A 34 27.39 -6.28 -2.88
CA LEU A 34 28.37 -5.33 -3.38
C LEU A 34 29.65 -5.30 -2.52
N GLY A 35 29.51 -5.27 -1.19
CA GLY A 35 30.64 -5.28 -0.27
C GLY A 35 31.51 -6.54 -0.42
N VAL A 36 30.89 -7.70 -0.61
CA VAL A 36 31.59 -8.96 -0.86
C VAL A 36 32.29 -8.95 -2.23
N LEU A 37 31.64 -8.46 -3.28
CA LEU A 37 32.24 -8.33 -4.61
C LEU A 37 33.49 -7.44 -4.60
N LEU A 38 33.43 -6.30 -3.91
CA LEU A 38 34.55 -5.39 -3.73
C LEU A 38 35.67 -6.02 -2.89
N ALA A 39 35.33 -6.69 -1.80
CA ALA A 39 36.31 -7.32 -0.91
C ALA A 39 37.08 -8.46 -1.60
N LEU A 40 36.44 -9.17 -2.52
CA LEU A 40 37.05 -10.24 -3.32
C LEU A 40 37.74 -9.74 -4.60
N GLY A 41 37.66 -8.44 -4.90
CA GLY A 41 38.25 -7.86 -6.11
C GLY A 41 37.57 -8.30 -7.41
N LEU A 42 36.32 -8.77 -7.33
CA LEU A 42 35.54 -9.20 -8.49
C LEU A 42 34.99 -8.01 -9.30
N VAL A 43 34.96 -6.83 -8.68
CA VAL A 43 34.67 -5.54 -9.32
C VAL A 43 35.62 -4.49 -8.79
N THR A 44 35.98 -3.53 -9.62
CA THR A 44 36.77 -2.36 -9.22
C THR A 44 35.96 -1.40 -8.34
N LEU A 45 36.63 -0.49 -7.64
CA LEU A 45 35.93 0.54 -6.84
C LEU A 45 35.00 1.40 -7.70
N GLN A 46 35.43 1.75 -8.92
CA GLN A 46 34.63 2.56 -9.85
C GLN A 46 33.38 1.81 -10.30
N GLU A 47 33.50 0.52 -10.67
CA GLU A 47 32.36 -0.33 -11.01
C GLU A 47 31.44 -0.52 -9.81
N GLY A 48 31.98 -0.72 -8.61
CA GLY A 48 31.20 -0.91 -7.39
C GLY A 48 30.35 0.30 -6.99
N VAL A 49 30.80 1.53 -7.24
CA VAL A 49 30.02 2.75 -6.94
C VAL A 49 29.23 3.28 -8.13
N SER A 50 29.41 2.69 -9.33
CA SER A 50 28.79 3.14 -10.58
C SER A 50 27.27 3.24 -10.48
N GLY A 51 26.63 2.32 -9.74
CA GLY A 51 25.18 2.28 -9.56
C GLY A 51 24.59 3.51 -8.86
N PHE A 52 25.38 4.24 -8.06
CA PHE A 52 24.96 5.51 -7.44
C PHE A 52 24.93 6.67 -8.44
N SER A 53 25.80 6.63 -9.46
CA SER A 53 25.84 7.60 -10.57
C SER A 53 24.98 7.21 -11.76
N ASN A 54 24.32 6.04 -11.71
CA ASN A 54 23.52 5.54 -12.83
C ASN A 54 22.31 6.47 -13.10
N PRO A 55 22.09 6.88 -14.37
CA PRO A 55 21.00 7.80 -14.73
C PRO A 55 19.61 7.32 -14.34
N ALA A 56 19.34 6.02 -14.40
CA ALA A 56 18.05 5.46 -14.03
C ALA A 56 17.83 5.48 -12.51
N THR A 57 18.85 5.17 -11.71
CA THR A 57 18.80 5.30 -10.24
C THR A 57 18.41 6.72 -9.83
N LEU A 58 19.06 7.72 -10.44
CA LEU A 58 18.75 9.13 -10.19
C LEU A 58 17.37 9.54 -10.73
N THR A 59 16.94 8.97 -11.85
CA THR A 59 15.59 9.19 -12.41
C THR A 59 14.52 8.66 -11.45
N VAL A 60 14.70 7.47 -10.88
CA VAL A 60 13.79 6.90 -9.86
C VAL A 60 13.65 7.83 -8.67
N ALA A 61 14.77 8.36 -8.14
CA ALA A 61 14.74 9.33 -7.04
C ALA A 61 13.90 10.57 -7.39
N CYS A 62 14.08 11.12 -8.60
CA CYS A 62 13.29 12.26 -9.06
C CYS A 62 11.80 11.91 -9.24
N MET A 63 11.48 10.72 -9.73
CA MET A 63 10.08 10.27 -9.88
C MET A 63 9.36 10.15 -8.54
N PHE A 64 10.04 9.72 -7.47
CA PHE A 64 9.49 9.74 -6.12
C PHE A 64 9.07 11.15 -5.70
N VAL A 65 9.93 12.14 -5.96
CA VAL A 65 9.65 13.56 -5.66
C VAL A 65 8.49 14.10 -6.50
N LEU A 66 8.45 13.82 -7.81
CA LEU A 66 7.35 14.23 -8.68
C LEU A 66 6.01 13.62 -8.22
N GLY A 67 6.02 12.33 -7.87
CA GLY A 67 4.87 11.62 -7.34
C GLY A 67 4.37 12.23 -6.02
N ALA A 68 5.28 12.59 -5.11
CA ALA A 68 4.94 13.26 -3.86
C ALA A 68 4.31 14.65 -4.09
N GLY A 69 4.80 15.41 -5.08
CA GLY A 69 4.20 16.68 -5.49
C GLY A 69 2.74 16.53 -5.93
N LEU A 70 2.43 15.47 -6.68
CA LEU A 70 1.06 15.18 -7.13
C LEU A 70 0.14 14.77 -5.98
N GLN A 71 0.64 13.96 -5.04
CA GLN A 71 -0.11 13.52 -3.87
C GLN A 71 -0.42 14.69 -2.92
N LYS A 72 0.58 15.52 -2.61
CA LYS A 72 0.45 16.64 -1.66
C LYS A 72 -0.53 17.71 -2.14
N THR A 73 -0.65 17.90 -3.46
CA THR A 73 -1.59 18.88 -4.03
C THR A 73 -3.03 18.39 -4.11
N GLY A 74 -3.28 17.09 -3.86
CA GLY A 74 -4.61 16.52 -3.91
C GLY A 74 -5.15 16.30 -5.30
N ALA A 75 -4.28 16.34 -6.31
CA ALA A 75 -4.63 15.98 -7.68
C ALA A 75 -5.25 14.56 -7.71
N THR A 76 -4.66 13.63 -6.96
CA THR A 76 -5.15 12.25 -6.81
C THR A 76 -6.56 12.19 -6.22
N ALA A 77 -6.84 12.96 -5.16
CA ALA A 77 -8.16 13.04 -4.54
C ALA A 77 -9.23 13.71 -5.44
N ALA A 78 -8.84 14.64 -6.33
CA ALA A 78 -9.76 15.27 -7.28
C ALA A 78 -10.24 14.27 -8.35
N VAL A 79 -9.32 13.48 -8.87
CA VAL A 79 -9.60 12.39 -9.81
C VAL A 79 -10.53 11.34 -9.16
N GLY A 80 -10.29 11.00 -7.90
CA GLY A 80 -11.16 10.12 -7.11
C GLY A 80 -12.62 10.58 -7.02
N ARG A 81 -12.89 11.88 -6.87
CA ARG A 81 -14.26 12.42 -6.85
C ARG A 81 -14.93 12.33 -8.21
N LEU A 82 -14.17 12.53 -9.29
CA LEU A 82 -14.68 12.38 -10.65
C LEU A 82 -15.07 10.91 -10.93
N MET A 83 -14.24 9.96 -10.48
CA MET A 83 -14.50 8.52 -10.55
C MET A 83 -15.83 8.14 -9.89
N VAL A 84 -16.12 8.68 -8.69
CA VAL A 84 -17.39 8.43 -7.99
C VAL A 84 -18.60 8.93 -8.80
N ARG A 85 -18.48 10.04 -9.53
CA ARG A 85 -19.56 10.63 -10.33
C ARG A 85 -19.94 9.76 -11.54
N PHE A 86 -18.97 9.13 -12.18
CA PHE A 86 -19.20 8.27 -13.36
C PHE A 86 -19.56 6.83 -13.03
N SER A 87 -19.30 6.38 -11.80
CA SER A 87 -19.57 5.02 -11.33
C SER A 87 -21.04 4.82 -10.96
N ARG A 88 -21.91 4.54 -11.95
CA ARG A 88 -23.37 4.39 -11.77
C ARG A 88 -23.79 3.01 -11.26
N ASN A 89 -23.33 1.96 -11.93
CA ASN A 89 -23.61 0.56 -11.66
C ASN A 89 -22.30 -0.21 -11.41
N HIS A 90 -22.38 -1.46 -10.93
CA HIS A 90 -21.21 -2.30 -10.64
C HIS A 90 -20.18 -2.35 -11.78
N TYR A 91 -20.60 -2.69 -13.01
CA TYR A 91 -19.69 -2.77 -14.16
C TYR A 91 -19.06 -1.42 -14.52
N THR A 92 -19.83 -0.33 -14.49
CA THR A 92 -19.28 1.00 -14.75
C THR A 92 -18.32 1.43 -13.64
N ALA A 93 -18.59 1.06 -12.38
CA ALA A 93 -17.68 1.35 -11.28
C ALA A 93 -16.35 0.62 -11.46
N LEU A 94 -16.40 -0.67 -11.81
CA LEU A 94 -15.22 -1.47 -12.11
C LEU A 94 -14.38 -0.86 -13.23
N VAL A 95 -14.99 -0.55 -14.38
CA VAL A 95 -14.28 0.05 -15.53
C VAL A 95 -13.69 1.41 -15.18
N VAL A 96 -14.47 2.30 -14.56
CA VAL A 96 -14.00 3.64 -14.22
C VAL A 96 -12.85 3.56 -13.20
N ILE A 97 -12.93 2.70 -12.19
CA ILE A 97 -11.83 2.47 -11.24
C ILE A 97 -10.57 2.00 -11.97
N MET A 98 -10.69 0.96 -12.78
CA MET A 98 -9.55 0.37 -13.47
C MET A 98 -8.90 1.36 -14.44
N VAL A 99 -9.68 2.04 -15.28
CA VAL A 99 -9.16 3.07 -16.21
C VAL A 99 -8.46 4.19 -15.45
N THR A 100 -9.09 4.69 -14.38
CA THR A 100 -8.58 5.82 -13.61
C THR A 100 -7.26 5.48 -12.94
N ILE A 101 -7.20 4.32 -12.26
CA ILE A 101 -5.99 3.92 -11.54
C ILE A 101 -4.87 3.52 -12.50
N THR A 102 -5.16 2.85 -13.63
CA THR A 102 -4.15 2.52 -14.64
C THR A 102 -3.50 3.78 -15.20
N ILE A 103 -4.29 4.80 -15.57
CA ILE A 103 -3.74 6.07 -16.06
C ILE A 103 -2.89 6.75 -14.99
N MET A 104 -3.33 6.73 -13.72
CA MET A 104 -2.57 7.35 -12.64
C MET A 104 -1.26 6.59 -12.34
N SER A 105 -1.32 5.27 -12.22
CA SER A 105 -0.16 4.40 -11.95
C SER A 105 0.87 4.41 -13.06
N ALA A 106 0.48 4.74 -14.29
CA ALA A 106 1.43 4.91 -15.39
C ALA A 106 2.43 6.06 -15.17
N PHE A 107 2.18 6.97 -14.22
CA PHE A 107 3.07 8.11 -13.95
C PHE A 107 3.36 8.33 -12.47
N VAL A 108 2.70 7.58 -11.59
CA VAL A 108 2.75 7.75 -10.13
C VAL A 108 3.04 6.40 -9.52
N ASN A 109 3.79 6.38 -8.42
CA ASN A 109 4.06 5.16 -7.67
C ASN A 109 2.77 4.38 -7.34
N ASN A 110 2.73 3.11 -7.77
CA ASN A 110 1.59 2.20 -7.60
C ASN A 110 1.10 2.10 -6.15
N THR A 111 2.03 1.99 -5.20
CA THR A 111 1.74 1.83 -3.77
C THR A 111 0.98 3.04 -3.23
N ALA A 112 1.44 4.24 -3.57
CA ALA A 112 0.79 5.46 -3.11
C ALA A 112 -0.52 5.77 -3.85
N ALA A 113 -0.62 5.41 -5.13
CA ALA A 113 -1.86 5.49 -5.87
C ALA A 113 -2.94 4.60 -5.23
N VAL A 114 -2.64 3.33 -4.97
CA VAL A 114 -3.60 2.41 -4.34
C VAL A 114 -3.98 2.87 -2.93
N ALA A 115 -3.04 3.32 -2.11
CA ALA A 115 -3.31 3.82 -0.76
C ALA A 115 -4.34 4.95 -0.73
N VAL A 116 -4.26 5.90 -1.68
CA VAL A 116 -5.23 7.00 -1.81
C VAL A 116 -6.59 6.51 -2.29
N PHE A 117 -6.63 5.49 -3.15
CA PHE A 117 -7.86 5.02 -3.78
C PHE A 117 -8.62 3.97 -2.96
N ILE A 118 -7.97 3.24 -2.05
CA ILE A 118 -8.64 2.31 -1.12
C ILE A 118 -9.83 3.00 -0.40
N PRO A 119 -9.65 4.12 0.33
CA PRO A 119 -10.77 4.76 1.04
C PRO A 119 -11.84 5.29 0.07
N LEU A 120 -11.44 5.78 -1.11
CA LEU A 120 -12.37 6.29 -2.12
C LEU A 120 -13.23 5.19 -2.75
N VAL A 121 -12.63 4.03 -3.04
CA VAL A 121 -13.32 2.85 -3.58
C VAL A 121 -14.23 2.24 -2.53
N THR A 122 -13.79 2.18 -1.26
CA THR A 122 -14.65 1.73 -0.15
C THR A 122 -15.84 2.66 0.06
N LEU A 123 -15.65 3.98 0.00
CA LEU A 123 -16.75 4.95 0.07
C LEU A 123 -17.75 4.78 -1.08
N LEU A 124 -17.24 4.55 -2.30
CA LEU A 124 -18.06 4.30 -3.48
C LEU A 124 -18.86 3.00 -3.37
N ALA A 125 -18.20 1.92 -2.95
CA ALA A 125 -18.79 0.62 -2.67
C ALA A 125 -19.98 0.77 -1.71
N ASN A 126 -19.78 1.47 -0.60
CA ASN A 126 -20.82 1.71 0.41
C ASN A 126 -22.00 2.53 -0.16
N ARG A 127 -21.72 3.65 -0.85
CA ARG A 127 -22.78 4.50 -1.43
C ARG A 127 -23.62 3.78 -2.49
N ARG A 128 -23.05 2.77 -3.15
CA ARG A 128 -23.70 2.01 -4.23
C ARG A 128 -24.19 0.64 -3.77
N GLN A 129 -24.06 0.31 -2.47
CA GLN A 129 -24.38 -1.00 -1.92
C GLN A 129 -23.68 -2.16 -2.66
N ILE A 130 -22.44 -1.92 -3.11
CA ILE A 130 -21.57 -2.92 -3.73
C ILE A 130 -20.57 -3.37 -2.66
N SER A 131 -20.26 -4.66 -2.57
CA SER A 131 -19.19 -5.15 -1.72
C SER A 131 -17.82 -4.61 -2.16
N ALA A 132 -17.07 -3.97 -1.26
CA ALA A 132 -15.73 -3.44 -1.56
C ALA A 132 -14.76 -4.53 -2.04
N SER A 133 -14.93 -5.76 -1.56
CA SER A 133 -14.21 -6.97 -2.00
C SER A 133 -14.40 -7.32 -3.49
N LYS A 134 -15.38 -6.72 -4.19
CA LYS A 134 -15.51 -6.82 -5.65
C LYS A 134 -14.75 -5.74 -6.42
N LEU A 135 -14.23 -4.72 -5.75
CA LEU A 135 -13.59 -3.57 -6.39
C LEU A 135 -12.11 -3.42 -6.00
N LEU A 136 -11.70 -3.91 -4.82
CA LEU A 136 -10.34 -3.71 -4.32
C LEU A 136 -9.29 -4.57 -5.06
N ILE A 137 -9.56 -5.85 -5.42
CA ILE A 137 -8.66 -6.63 -6.28
C ILE A 137 -8.49 -5.96 -7.66
N PRO A 138 -9.58 -5.60 -8.39
CA PRO A 138 -9.47 -4.85 -9.64
C PRO A 138 -8.69 -3.54 -9.50
N LEU A 139 -8.86 -2.82 -8.39
CA LEU A 139 -8.08 -1.61 -8.09
C LEU A 139 -6.58 -1.90 -8.03
N SER A 140 -6.17 -2.91 -7.26
CA SER A 140 -4.75 -3.28 -7.13
C SER A 140 -4.17 -3.72 -8.48
N TYR A 141 -4.84 -4.61 -9.20
CA TYR A 141 -4.31 -5.13 -10.46
C TYR A 141 -4.27 -4.05 -11.54
N ALA A 142 -5.25 -3.16 -11.59
CA ALA A 142 -5.22 -2.05 -12.53
C ALA A 142 -4.08 -1.04 -12.23
N SER A 143 -3.65 -0.89 -10.97
CA SER A 143 -2.42 -0.15 -10.66
C SER A 143 -1.18 -0.82 -11.26
N GLN A 144 -1.11 -2.16 -11.23
CA GLN A 144 -0.02 -2.91 -11.84
C GLN A 144 -0.05 -2.82 -13.37
N PHE A 145 -1.24 -2.88 -14.00
CA PHE A 145 -1.40 -2.63 -15.44
C PHE A 145 -0.91 -1.24 -15.85
N GLY A 146 -1.16 -0.23 -15.01
CA GLY A 146 -0.64 1.11 -15.21
C GLY A 146 0.89 1.15 -15.13
N GLY A 147 1.46 0.50 -14.12
CA GLY A 147 2.90 0.43 -13.91
C GLY A 147 3.68 -0.15 -15.10
N VAL A 148 3.09 -1.09 -15.84
CA VAL A 148 3.71 -1.68 -17.04
C VAL A 148 3.44 -0.93 -18.34
N CYS A 149 2.74 0.22 -18.31
CA CYS A 149 2.47 1.01 -19.51
C CYS A 149 3.61 1.97 -19.89
N THR A 150 4.48 2.34 -18.95
CA THR A 150 5.53 3.34 -19.16
C THR A 150 6.83 2.93 -18.49
N LEU A 151 7.95 3.50 -18.93
CA LEU A 151 9.24 3.28 -18.30
C LEU A 151 9.24 3.67 -16.81
N ILE A 152 8.57 4.76 -16.44
CA ILE A 152 8.56 5.27 -15.05
C ILE A 152 7.48 4.65 -14.16
N GLY A 153 6.57 3.85 -14.72
CA GLY A 153 5.40 3.35 -13.98
C GLY A 153 5.78 2.43 -12.83
N THR A 154 6.91 1.72 -12.92
CA THR A 154 7.46 0.93 -11.82
C THR A 154 8.99 0.93 -11.82
N SER A 155 9.58 0.81 -10.63
CA SER A 155 11.04 0.74 -10.44
C SER A 155 11.67 -0.44 -11.19
N THR A 156 10.91 -1.51 -11.40
CA THR A 156 11.37 -2.69 -12.16
C THR A 156 11.67 -2.35 -13.63
N ASN A 157 10.86 -1.50 -14.27
CA ASN A 157 11.06 -1.11 -15.67
C ASN A 157 12.34 -0.30 -15.83
N LEU A 158 12.58 0.66 -14.93
CA LEU A 158 13.81 1.46 -14.90
C LEU A 158 15.03 0.59 -14.64
N LEU A 159 14.93 -0.36 -13.71
CA LEU A 159 16.00 -1.31 -13.42
C LEU A 159 16.37 -2.15 -14.65
N VAL A 160 15.40 -2.81 -15.30
CA VAL A 160 15.67 -3.64 -16.49
C VAL A 160 16.20 -2.78 -17.64
N SER A 161 15.70 -1.55 -17.81
CA SER A 161 16.24 -0.59 -18.77
C SER A 161 17.70 -0.24 -18.49
N SER A 162 18.10 -0.16 -17.23
CA SER A 162 19.49 0.14 -16.83
C SER A 162 20.40 -1.02 -17.18
N ILE A 163 19.96 -2.24 -16.85
CA ILE A 163 20.70 -3.47 -17.16
C ILE A 163 20.88 -3.63 -18.69
N SER A 164 19.84 -3.31 -19.47
CA SER A 164 19.91 -3.28 -20.94
C SER A 164 20.95 -2.28 -21.46
N GLU A 165 20.97 -1.08 -20.89
CA GLU A 165 21.88 -0.01 -21.29
C GLU A 165 23.34 -0.34 -20.93
N GLU A 166 23.58 -0.87 -19.72
CA GLU A 166 24.92 -1.30 -19.27
C GLU A 166 25.46 -2.47 -20.08
N ALA A 167 24.58 -3.37 -20.55
CA ALA A 167 24.94 -4.46 -21.45
C ALA A 167 25.13 -4.02 -22.91
N GLY A 168 24.95 -2.74 -23.24
CA GLY A 168 25.19 -2.19 -24.58
C GLY A 168 23.99 -2.23 -25.55
N TYR A 169 22.81 -2.65 -25.07
CA TYR A 169 21.58 -2.73 -25.89
C TYR A 169 20.73 -1.43 -25.84
N GLY A 170 21.26 -0.40 -25.18
CA GLY A 170 20.60 0.90 -24.97
C GLY A 170 19.44 0.84 -23.98
N SER A 171 18.99 2.02 -23.56
CA SER A 171 17.82 2.18 -22.70
C SER A 171 16.51 2.06 -23.48
N PHE A 172 15.43 1.70 -22.77
CA PHE A 172 14.08 1.66 -23.33
C PHE A 172 13.49 3.07 -23.39
N SER A 173 12.70 3.33 -24.43
CA SER A 173 11.98 4.60 -24.55
C SER A 173 10.80 4.67 -23.58
N MET A 174 10.38 5.90 -23.23
CA MET A 174 9.32 6.17 -22.25
C MET A 174 8.02 5.38 -22.49
N PHE A 175 7.62 5.26 -23.76
CA PHE A 175 6.35 4.64 -24.20
C PHE A 175 6.53 3.34 -24.98
N GLU A 176 7.72 2.73 -24.94
CA GLU A 176 7.96 1.44 -25.61
C GLU A 176 7.03 0.35 -25.06
N PHE A 177 6.86 0.35 -23.74
CA PHE A 177 6.01 -0.58 -23.00
C PHE A 177 4.52 -0.39 -23.30
N THR A 178 4.10 0.80 -23.75
CA THR A 178 2.69 1.19 -23.80
C THR A 178 1.85 0.29 -24.69
N ARG A 179 2.39 -0.18 -25.83
CA ARG A 179 1.64 -1.06 -26.74
C ARG A 179 1.26 -2.36 -26.06
N MET A 180 2.23 -2.99 -25.40
CA MET A 180 2.02 -4.24 -24.68
C MET A 180 1.21 -4.02 -23.39
N GLY A 181 1.53 -2.98 -22.62
CA GLY A 181 0.77 -2.59 -21.43
C GLY A 181 -0.70 -2.33 -21.73
N LEU A 182 -1.03 -1.71 -22.87
CA LEU A 182 -2.41 -1.49 -23.29
C LEU A 182 -3.13 -2.80 -23.65
N ILE A 183 -2.45 -3.74 -24.32
CA ILE A 183 -3.01 -5.07 -24.61
C ILE A 183 -3.35 -5.79 -23.29
N LEU A 184 -2.42 -5.79 -22.34
CA LEU A 184 -2.62 -6.39 -21.01
C LEU A 184 -3.72 -5.68 -20.21
N PHE A 185 -3.78 -4.35 -20.25
CA PHE A 185 -4.82 -3.56 -19.62
C PHE A 185 -6.21 -3.92 -20.18
N VAL A 186 -6.37 -3.91 -21.50
CA VAL A 186 -7.64 -4.25 -22.15
C VAL A 186 -8.04 -5.69 -21.82
N ALA A 187 -7.09 -6.63 -21.87
CA ALA A 187 -7.33 -8.02 -21.49
C ALA A 187 -7.74 -8.17 -20.02
N GLY A 188 -7.09 -7.45 -19.10
CA GLY A 188 -7.40 -7.45 -17.67
C GLY A 188 -8.78 -6.87 -17.37
N VAL A 189 -9.14 -5.75 -18.01
CA VAL A 189 -10.49 -5.16 -17.90
C VAL A 189 -11.55 -6.13 -18.44
N ALA A 190 -11.34 -6.69 -19.63
CA ALA A 190 -12.24 -7.67 -20.21
C ALA A 190 -12.38 -8.92 -19.33
N PHE A 191 -11.28 -9.41 -18.76
CA PHE A 191 -11.27 -10.54 -17.83
C PHE A 191 -12.16 -10.29 -16.62
N PHE A 192 -12.02 -9.14 -15.96
CA PHE A 192 -12.86 -8.80 -14.80
C PHE A 192 -14.32 -8.54 -15.17
N LEU A 193 -14.61 -7.99 -16.35
CA LEU A 193 -15.99 -7.82 -16.82
C LEU A 193 -16.70 -9.16 -17.05
N VAL A 194 -16.00 -10.14 -17.62
CA VAL A 194 -16.58 -11.46 -17.97
C VAL A 194 -16.60 -12.40 -16.76
N PHE A 195 -15.46 -12.53 -16.09
CA PHE A 195 -15.23 -13.54 -15.06
C PHE A 195 -15.26 -13.00 -13.63
N GLY A 196 -15.14 -11.68 -13.44
CA GLY A 196 -15.08 -11.06 -12.11
C GLY A 196 -16.28 -11.41 -11.22
N ARG A 197 -17.47 -11.58 -11.80
CA ARG A 197 -18.68 -12.02 -11.08
C ARG A 197 -18.56 -13.39 -10.39
N TRP A 198 -17.69 -14.27 -10.88
CA TRP A 198 -17.51 -15.64 -10.38
C TRP A 198 -16.25 -15.80 -9.55
N LEU A 199 -15.23 -14.98 -9.82
CA LEU A 199 -13.93 -15.06 -9.17
C LEU A 199 -13.79 -14.14 -7.96
N LEU A 200 -14.39 -12.95 -8.02
CA LEU A 200 -14.28 -11.99 -6.93
C LEU A 200 -15.23 -12.34 -5.79
N PRO A 201 -14.74 -12.43 -4.55
CA PRO A 201 -15.59 -12.78 -3.42
C PRO A 201 -16.62 -11.67 -3.19
N ASP A 202 -17.88 -12.07 -3.00
CA ASP A 202 -18.92 -11.16 -2.52
C ASP A 202 -18.95 -11.15 -0.99
N ARG A 203 -17.85 -10.66 -0.41
CA ARG A 203 -17.84 -10.39 1.02
C ARG A 203 -18.36 -9.00 1.18
N GLN A 204 -19.63 -8.89 1.54
CA GLN A 204 -20.05 -7.69 2.25
C GLN A 204 -19.08 -7.60 3.42
N VAL A 205 -18.16 -6.64 3.33
CA VAL A 205 -17.49 -6.14 4.52
C VAL A 205 -18.59 -5.39 5.26
N ARG A 206 -19.51 -6.18 5.83
CA ARG A 206 -20.74 -5.72 6.48
C ARG A 206 -20.40 -4.94 7.76
N GLU A 207 -19.10 -4.77 8.02
CA GLU A 207 -18.53 -4.10 9.18
C GLU A 207 -17.50 -3.00 8.84
N LEU A 208 -17.34 -2.59 7.56
CA LEU A 208 -16.69 -1.29 7.28
C LEU A 208 -17.70 -0.21 6.86
N ALA A 209 -18.85 -0.60 6.32
CA ALA A 209 -19.98 0.31 6.11
C ALA A 209 -20.81 0.53 7.38
N ALA A 210 -20.94 -0.51 8.23
CA ALA A 210 -21.48 -0.36 9.58
C ALA A 210 -20.54 0.46 10.49
N ALA A 211 -19.24 0.50 10.20
CA ALA A 211 -18.30 1.43 10.85
C ALA A 211 -18.51 2.91 10.45
N TYR A 212 -19.31 3.20 9.41
CA TYR A 212 -19.76 4.55 9.05
C TYR A 212 -21.16 4.89 9.57
N HIS A 213 -21.85 3.95 10.23
CA HIS A 213 -23.03 4.24 11.04
C HIS A 213 -22.65 4.01 12.50
N LEU A 214 -22.09 5.04 13.15
CA LEU A 214 -22.14 5.27 14.60
C LEU A 214 -22.48 4.01 15.42
N GLY A 215 -21.60 3.00 15.33
CA GLY A 215 -21.91 1.65 15.76
C GLY A 215 -22.07 1.66 17.26
N GLU A 216 -23.16 1.10 17.75
CA GLU A 216 -23.50 1.06 19.17
C GLU A 216 -22.25 0.84 20.04
N TYR A 217 -21.99 1.79 20.95
CA TYR A 217 -20.78 1.87 21.76
C TYR A 217 -21.11 1.51 23.20
N VAL A 218 -20.21 0.78 23.85
CA VAL A 218 -20.28 0.55 25.30
C VAL A 218 -19.55 1.69 26.02
N THR A 219 -20.27 2.39 26.91
CA THR A 219 -19.76 3.50 27.70
C THR A 219 -20.17 3.37 29.17
N GLU A 220 -19.44 4.04 30.07
CA GLU A 220 -19.75 4.12 31.49
C GLU A 220 -20.44 5.47 31.78
N LEU A 221 -21.65 5.41 32.33
CA LEU A 221 -22.48 6.57 32.66
C LEU A 221 -22.80 6.56 34.15
N ARG A 222 -22.29 7.54 34.90
CA ARG A 222 -22.65 7.74 36.31
C ARG A 222 -23.96 8.51 36.46
N VAL A 223 -24.81 8.02 37.34
CA VAL A 223 -26.13 8.59 37.64
C VAL A 223 -25.98 9.78 38.59
N ARG A 224 -26.35 10.99 38.14
CA ARG A 224 -26.35 12.17 39.02
C ARG A 224 -27.49 12.10 40.03
N ARG A 225 -27.34 12.83 41.15
CA ARG A 225 -28.36 12.96 42.20
C ARG A 225 -29.69 13.53 41.72
N ASP A 226 -29.69 14.34 40.67
CA ASP A 226 -30.86 14.96 40.05
C ASP A 226 -31.43 14.14 38.87
N SER A 227 -30.90 12.94 38.62
CA SER A 227 -31.34 12.10 37.50
C SER A 227 -32.76 11.55 37.75
N PRO A 228 -33.67 11.60 36.75
CA PRO A 228 -35.00 10.98 36.81
C PRO A 228 -34.97 9.43 36.86
N LEU A 229 -33.78 8.84 36.80
CA LEU A 229 -33.52 7.41 36.94
C LEU A 229 -33.40 6.97 38.40
N VAL A 230 -33.10 7.90 39.31
CA VAL A 230 -32.98 7.61 40.74
C VAL A 230 -34.32 7.12 41.29
N GLY A 231 -34.32 5.98 41.97
CA GLY A 231 -35.53 5.38 42.54
C GLY A 231 -36.30 4.46 41.58
N LYS A 232 -35.82 4.24 40.36
CA LYS A 232 -36.37 3.26 39.41
C LYS A 232 -35.41 2.09 39.21
N SER A 233 -35.92 0.92 38.85
CA SER A 233 -35.06 -0.17 38.34
C SER A 233 -34.70 0.07 36.86
N VAL A 234 -33.67 -0.60 36.35
CA VAL A 234 -33.34 -0.51 34.91
C VAL A 234 -34.53 -0.92 34.04
N LEU A 235 -35.29 -1.93 34.47
CA LEU A 235 -36.49 -2.42 33.75
C LEU A 235 -37.65 -1.41 33.78
N ASP A 236 -37.82 -0.67 34.88
CA ASP A 236 -38.90 0.31 35.04
C ASP A 236 -38.53 1.71 34.49
N SER A 237 -37.24 1.92 34.18
CA SER A 237 -36.71 3.21 33.73
C SER A 237 -37.03 3.55 32.27
N ARG A 238 -37.49 2.57 31.48
CA ARG A 238 -37.72 2.66 30.02
C ARG A 238 -36.53 3.18 29.19
N LEU A 239 -35.33 3.18 29.77
CA LEU A 239 -34.08 3.60 29.11
C LEU A 239 -33.89 2.92 27.74
N GLY A 240 -34.25 1.65 27.62
CA GLY A 240 -34.12 0.89 26.37
C GLY A 240 -35.30 0.98 25.41
N GLU A 241 -36.46 1.51 25.83
CA GLU A 241 -37.63 1.65 24.94
C GLU A 241 -37.60 3.00 24.19
N ASP A 242 -37.17 4.07 24.86
CA ASP A 242 -37.28 5.44 24.32
C ASP A 242 -36.05 5.92 23.54
N HIS A 243 -34.91 5.20 23.64
CA HIS A 243 -33.60 5.78 23.28
C HIS A 243 -32.61 4.84 22.58
N ASP A 244 -32.98 3.63 22.19
CA ASP A 244 -32.06 2.65 21.55
C ASP A 244 -30.79 2.40 22.38
N ILE A 245 -31.01 2.27 23.70
CA ILE A 245 -29.98 2.13 24.72
C ILE A 245 -30.13 0.79 25.43
N THR A 246 -29.08 -0.02 25.45
CA THR A 246 -29.05 -1.23 26.25
C THR A 246 -28.17 -1.04 27.47
N VAL A 247 -28.76 -0.98 28.66
CA VAL A 247 -27.99 -1.02 29.91
C VAL A 247 -27.49 -2.45 30.11
N LEU A 248 -26.20 -2.66 29.92
CA LEU A 248 -25.57 -3.97 30.03
C LEU A 248 -25.45 -4.39 31.50
N ARG A 249 -24.99 -3.46 32.36
CA ARG A 249 -24.73 -3.73 33.79
C ARG A 249 -24.81 -2.45 34.63
N VAL A 250 -24.98 -2.62 35.94
CA VAL A 250 -24.91 -1.56 36.95
C VAL A 250 -23.78 -1.88 37.93
N LEU A 251 -22.88 -0.93 38.21
CA LEU A 251 -21.94 -1.00 39.32
C LEU A 251 -22.42 -0.14 40.48
N ASP A 252 -22.25 -0.65 41.68
CA ASP A 252 -22.59 0.06 42.91
C ASP A 252 -21.58 1.16 43.22
N ALA A 253 -22.05 2.26 43.80
CA ALA A 253 -21.22 3.35 44.26
C ALA A 253 -20.44 2.96 45.54
N GLY A 254 -19.37 2.17 45.38
CA GLY A 254 -18.44 1.83 46.46
C GLY A 254 -18.13 0.35 46.68
N GLU A 255 -18.69 -0.56 45.87
CA GLU A 255 -18.34 -2.00 45.91
C GLU A 255 -17.73 -2.46 44.58
N GLU A 256 -16.71 -3.34 44.64
CA GLU A 256 -16.19 -4.04 43.46
C GLU A 256 -17.14 -5.19 43.09
N GLY A 257 -18.31 -4.86 42.55
CA GLY A 257 -19.33 -5.86 42.21
C GLY A 257 -20.39 -5.36 41.25
N TRP A 258 -20.88 -6.26 40.40
CA TRP A 258 -21.99 -5.99 39.49
C TRP A 258 -23.33 -6.18 40.20
N ALA A 259 -24.17 -5.16 40.17
CA ALA A 259 -25.52 -5.23 40.72
C ALA A 259 -26.52 -5.84 39.72
N PRO A 260 -27.53 -6.61 40.19
CA PRO A 260 -28.59 -7.13 39.33
C PRO A 260 -29.41 -6.00 38.68
N LEU A 261 -29.80 -6.15 37.41
CA LEU A 261 -30.59 -5.15 36.66
C LEU A 261 -31.99 -4.84 37.27
N ARG A 262 -32.48 -5.70 38.16
CA ARG A 262 -33.74 -5.51 38.91
C ARG A 262 -33.60 -4.59 40.12
N ARG A 263 -32.37 -4.26 40.52
CA ARG A 263 -32.11 -3.37 41.64
C ARG A 263 -32.51 -1.94 41.26
N VAL A 264 -32.98 -1.20 42.26
CA VAL A 264 -33.26 0.23 42.15
C VAL A 264 -31.96 1.01 42.00
N ILE A 265 -31.90 1.86 40.97
CA ILE A 265 -30.76 2.74 40.68
C ILE A 265 -30.65 3.79 41.77
N GLN A 266 -29.46 3.90 42.36
CA GLN A 266 -29.11 4.90 43.36
C GLN A 266 -28.25 6.01 42.75
N PRO A 267 -28.19 7.19 43.40
CA PRO A 267 -27.25 8.23 43.00
C PRO A 267 -25.81 7.72 43.07
N GLU A 268 -24.98 8.13 42.10
CA GLU A 268 -23.58 7.72 41.91
C GLU A 268 -23.36 6.30 41.39
N ASP A 269 -24.40 5.50 41.14
CA ASP A 269 -24.28 4.22 40.44
C ASP A 269 -23.68 4.44 39.03
N VAL A 270 -22.88 3.48 38.56
CA VAL A 270 -22.30 3.50 37.21
C VAL A 270 -23.02 2.51 36.32
N LEU A 271 -23.67 3.01 35.28
CA LEU A 271 -24.34 2.22 34.27
C LEU A 271 -23.35 1.93 33.13
N LEU A 272 -23.10 0.66 32.86
CA LEU A 272 -22.43 0.24 31.63
C LEU A 272 -23.48 0.14 30.53
N VAL A 273 -23.36 0.98 29.53
CA VAL A 273 -24.43 1.24 28.57
C VAL A 273 -23.93 1.06 27.15
N HIS A 274 -24.65 0.25 26.38
CA HIS A 274 -24.47 0.09 24.94
C HIS A 274 -25.44 1.00 24.20
N CYS A 275 -24.93 2.01 23.50
CA CYS A 275 -25.75 3.02 22.82
C CYS A 275 -25.06 3.65 21.60
N SER A 276 -25.84 4.12 20.64
CA SER A 276 -25.30 4.90 19.51
C SER A 276 -24.70 6.24 19.96
N VAL A 277 -23.76 6.83 19.20
CA VAL A 277 -23.19 8.17 19.51
C VAL A 277 -24.24 9.30 19.54
N PRO A 278 -25.24 9.35 18.63
CA PRO A 278 -26.35 10.29 18.75
C PRO A 278 -27.08 10.19 20.10
N ASP A 279 -27.32 8.98 20.59
CA ASP A 279 -28.04 8.75 21.85
C ASP A 279 -27.16 9.05 23.06
N LEU A 280 -25.85 8.77 22.99
CA LEU A 280 -24.88 9.20 23.99
C LEU A 280 -24.90 10.73 24.20
N ILE A 281 -24.98 11.50 23.10
CA ILE A 281 -25.05 12.97 23.16
C ILE A 281 -26.39 13.43 23.77
N ARG A 282 -27.51 12.74 23.45
CA ARG A 282 -28.84 13.04 24.01
C ARG A 282 -28.96 12.73 25.50
N LEU A 283 -28.39 11.61 25.93
CA LEU A 283 -28.35 11.19 27.34
C LEU A 283 -27.65 12.21 28.23
N ARG A 284 -26.57 12.81 27.72
CA ARG A 284 -25.84 13.89 28.39
C ARG A 284 -26.70 15.14 28.66
N GLY A 285 -27.66 15.42 27.78
CA GLY A 285 -28.50 16.63 27.85
C GLY A 285 -29.80 16.46 28.62
N THR A 286 -30.34 15.24 28.71
CA THR A 286 -31.77 15.04 29.06
C THR A 286 -32.01 14.17 30.29
N MET A 287 -31.06 13.27 30.66
CA MET A 287 -31.30 12.19 31.63
C MET A 287 -30.48 12.31 32.92
N GLY A 288 -29.78 13.43 33.14
CA GLY A 288 -28.96 13.62 34.35
C GLY A 288 -27.84 12.58 34.49
N LEU A 289 -27.29 12.07 33.38
CA LEU A 289 -26.18 11.13 33.37
C LEU A 289 -24.87 11.87 33.05
N ARG A 290 -23.80 11.58 33.80
CA ARG A 290 -22.44 12.05 33.52
C ARG A 290 -21.64 10.90 32.92
N ILE A 291 -20.90 11.14 31.85
CA ILE A 291 -19.96 10.14 31.33
C ILE A 291 -18.85 9.99 32.36
N ASP A 292 -18.73 8.79 32.89
CA ASP A 292 -17.77 8.44 33.91
C ASP A 292 -16.67 7.63 33.26
N ALA A 293 -15.89 8.29 32.42
CA ALA A 293 -14.57 7.77 32.08
C ALA A 293 -13.71 8.09 33.30
N ASP A 294 -13.56 7.10 34.18
CA ASP A 294 -12.88 7.18 35.48
C ASP A 294 -11.57 7.98 35.40
N PHE A 295 -11.66 9.31 35.56
CA PHE A 295 -10.62 10.29 35.83
C PHE A 295 -11.26 11.68 35.96
N THR A 296 -11.57 12.02 37.21
CA THR A 296 -11.96 13.34 37.72
C THR A 296 -11.16 14.48 37.10
N LEU A 297 -11.84 15.43 36.46
CA LEU A 297 -11.31 16.76 36.15
C LEU A 297 -12.43 17.79 36.14
N ARG A 298 -12.12 18.95 36.74
CA ARG A 298 -12.99 20.14 36.84
C ARG A 298 -13.54 20.52 35.46
N ASP A 299 -14.80 20.94 35.47
CA ASP A 299 -15.75 21.01 34.35
C ASP A 299 -15.43 21.99 33.19
N GLU A 300 -14.17 22.40 33.02
CA GLU A 300 -13.78 23.41 32.02
C GLU A 300 -13.15 22.82 30.75
N ALA A 301 -12.52 21.64 30.81
CA ALA A 301 -11.82 21.03 29.67
C ALA A 301 -12.73 20.23 28.70
N LEU A 302 -14.01 20.06 29.04
CA LEU A 302 -14.97 19.24 28.27
C LEU A 302 -15.92 20.09 27.41
N GLN A 303 -15.82 21.41 27.49
CA GLN A 303 -16.64 22.35 26.74
C GLN A 303 -15.74 23.29 25.93
N THR A 304 -15.36 22.87 24.73
CA THR A 304 -14.75 23.80 23.77
C THR A 304 -15.06 23.33 22.34
N GLU A 305 -15.29 24.28 21.43
CA GLU A 305 -15.60 24.02 20.01
C GLU A 305 -14.45 23.31 19.24
N ASP A 306 -13.30 23.08 19.88
CA ASP A 306 -12.04 22.62 19.28
C ASP A 306 -11.71 21.12 19.47
N LEU A 307 -12.58 20.33 20.09
CA LEU A 307 -12.38 18.89 20.30
C LEU A 307 -13.00 18.08 19.15
N ARG A 308 -12.20 17.22 18.51
CA ARG A 308 -12.64 16.36 17.39
C ARG A 308 -12.52 14.88 17.72
N LEU A 309 -13.42 14.09 17.13
CA LEU A 309 -13.41 12.62 17.18
C LEU A 309 -12.68 12.06 15.97
N VAL A 310 -11.71 11.18 16.20
CA VAL A 310 -10.92 10.51 15.18
C VAL A 310 -10.80 9.02 15.47
N GLN A 311 -10.90 8.20 14.44
CA GLN A 311 -10.53 6.79 14.54
C GLN A 311 -9.03 6.63 14.28
N ALA A 312 -8.35 5.81 15.06
CA ALA A 312 -6.92 5.53 14.93
C ALA A 312 -6.66 4.02 15.02
N LEU A 313 -5.95 3.47 14.05
CA LEU A 313 -5.49 2.08 14.03
C LEU A 313 -4.13 1.96 14.71
N VAL A 314 -3.93 0.97 15.56
CA VAL A 314 -2.62 0.65 16.15
C VAL A 314 -1.71 0.09 15.05
N SER A 315 -0.60 0.79 14.78
CA SER A 315 0.37 0.42 13.75
C SER A 315 1.19 -0.82 14.17
N PRO A 316 1.69 -1.65 13.21
CA PRO A 316 2.63 -2.73 13.51
C PRO A 316 3.92 -2.28 14.21
N SER A 317 4.30 -1.00 14.05
CA SER A 317 5.48 -0.39 14.67
C SER A 317 5.19 0.24 16.04
N SER A 318 3.98 0.08 16.59
CA SER A 318 3.55 0.81 17.78
C SER A 318 4.21 0.30 19.06
N ALA A 319 4.79 1.21 19.84
CA ALA A 319 5.36 0.89 21.15
C ALA A 319 4.30 0.53 22.21
N LEU A 320 3.02 0.62 21.85
CA LEU A 320 1.87 0.32 22.71
C LEU A 320 1.43 -1.14 22.63
N ILE A 321 1.96 -1.91 21.67
CA ILE A 321 1.61 -3.33 21.49
C ILE A 321 2.00 -4.11 22.75
N GLY A 322 1.07 -4.93 23.26
CA GLY A 322 1.26 -5.75 24.45
C GLY A 322 1.04 -5.01 25.78
N HIS A 323 0.72 -3.72 25.75
CA HIS A 323 0.49 -2.88 26.92
C HIS A 323 -0.95 -2.36 26.99
N THR A 324 -1.39 -2.00 28.20
CA THR A 324 -2.69 -1.35 28.41
C THR A 324 -2.60 0.17 28.23
N LEU A 325 -3.74 0.82 27.97
CA LEU A 325 -3.83 2.29 27.89
C LEU A 325 -3.38 2.97 29.19
N LYS A 326 -3.56 2.30 30.33
CA LYS A 326 -3.17 2.77 31.67
C LYS A 326 -1.66 2.67 31.91
N GLU A 327 -1.04 1.56 31.51
CA GLU A 327 0.41 1.35 31.66
C GLU A 327 1.24 2.38 30.89
N ARG A 328 0.74 2.84 29.74
CA ARG A 328 1.46 3.75 28.83
C ARG A 328 1.02 5.21 28.92
N ASP A 329 0.16 5.52 29.89
CA ASP A 329 -0.37 6.87 30.15
C ASP A 329 -0.80 7.59 28.86
N PHE A 330 -1.64 6.90 28.07
CA PHE A 330 -2.02 7.33 26.73
C PHE A 330 -2.53 8.77 26.70
N ARG A 331 -3.32 9.17 27.71
CA ARG A 331 -3.93 10.49 27.79
C ARG A 331 -2.91 11.61 27.88
N ASN A 332 -1.88 11.48 28.71
CA ASN A 332 -0.87 12.53 28.86
C ASN A 332 0.12 12.53 27.72
N ARG A 333 0.49 11.33 27.24
CA ARG A 333 1.44 11.17 26.15
C ARG A 333 0.90 11.69 24.82
N TYR A 334 -0.36 11.39 24.50
CA TYR A 334 -0.97 11.76 23.21
C TYR A 334 -1.99 12.90 23.32
N LYS A 335 -2.22 13.45 24.52
CA LYS A 335 -3.21 14.50 24.80
C LYS A 335 -4.60 14.15 24.23
N ALA A 336 -4.98 12.89 24.38
CA ALA A 336 -6.09 12.29 23.67
C ALA A 336 -6.86 11.29 24.53
N LEU A 337 -8.18 11.25 24.40
CA LEU A 337 -9.06 10.38 25.18
C LEU A 337 -9.62 9.26 24.31
N VAL A 338 -9.40 8.00 24.69
CA VAL A 338 -10.01 6.84 24.01
C VAL A 338 -11.42 6.65 24.52
N LEU A 339 -12.40 6.69 23.60
CA LEU A 339 -13.82 6.52 23.89
C LEU A 339 -14.34 5.11 23.59
N ALA A 340 -13.73 4.42 22.62
CA ALA A 340 -14.13 3.07 22.23
C ALA A 340 -12.97 2.31 21.55
N MET A 341 -13.09 0.98 21.47
CA MET A 341 -12.12 0.09 20.82
C MET A 341 -12.80 -1.08 20.12
N GLN A 342 -12.23 -1.51 18.99
CA GLN A 342 -12.69 -2.64 18.18
C GLN A 342 -11.50 -3.50 17.74
N ARG A 343 -11.69 -4.82 17.66
CA ARG A 343 -10.65 -5.78 17.22
C ARG A 343 -11.23 -6.78 16.24
N LYS A 344 -10.57 -6.94 15.08
CA LYS A 344 -10.95 -7.91 14.03
C LYS A 344 -12.43 -7.81 13.58
N GLY A 345 -13.05 -6.63 13.71
CA GLY A 345 -14.46 -6.41 13.37
C GLY A 345 -15.42 -6.58 14.56
N GLU A 346 -14.98 -7.21 15.67
CA GLU A 346 -15.81 -7.43 16.85
C GLU A 346 -15.63 -6.32 17.90
N THR A 347 -16.74 -5.90 18.52
CA THR A 347 -16.77 -4.93 19.63
C THR A 347 -16.28 -5.61 20.90
N ILE A 348 -15.32 -4.98 21.60
CA ILE A 348 -14.77 -5.55 22.84
C ILE A 348 -15.64 -5.13 24.04
N ASN A 349 -16.16 -6.11 24.78
CA ASN A 349 -17.10 -5.93 25.89
C ASN A 349 -16.43 -5.83 27.28
N ASP A 350 -15.10 -5.67 27.32
CA ASP A 350 -14.29 -5.61 28.55
C ASP A 350 -13.85 -4.17 28.89
N LYS A 351 -13.40 -3.95 30.14
CA LYS A 351 -12.87 -2.65 30.59
C LYS A 351 -11.71 -2.18 29.69
N LEU A 352 -11.92 -1.09 28.96
CA LEU A 352 -10.96 -0.50 28.02
C LEU A 352 -9.57 -0.22 28.64
N SER A 353 -9.54 0.12 29.93
CA SER A 353 -8.31 0.44 30.67
C SER A 353 -7.43 -0.78 31.00
N SER A 354 -7.99 -2.00 30.98
CA SER A 354 -7.28 -3.25 31.33
C SER A 354 -6.91 -4.12 30.13
N ILE A 355 -7.30 -3.74 28.91
CA ILE A 355 -7.04 -4.53 27.72
C ILE A 355 -5.67 -4.17 27.13
N LYS A 356 -4.91 -5.20 26.75
CA LYS A 356 -3.63 -5.05 26.05
C LYS A 356 -3.87 -4.79 24.57
N LEU A 357 -3.23 -3.75 24.05
CA LEU A 357 -3.34 -3.37 22.64
C LEU A 357 -2.61 -4.37 21.73
N GLU A 358 -3.23 -4.71 20.61
CA GLU A 358 -2.68 -5.54 19.54
C GLU A 358 -2.56 -4.75 18.24
N VAL A 359 -1.74 -5.27 17.33
CA VAL A 359 -1.60 -4.71 15.99
C VAL A 359 -2.94 -4.75 15.27
N GLY A 360 -3.36 -3.61 14.74
CA GLY A 360 -4.62 -3.49 14.00
C GLY A 360 -5.86 -3.23 14.88
N ASP A 361 -5.71 -3.03 16.19
CA ASP A 361 -6.81 -2.53 17.03
C ASP A 361 -7.26 -1.14 16.55
N ALA A 362 -8.56 -0.92 16.44
CA ALA A 362 -9.14 0.36 16.05
C ALA A 362 -9.67 1.10 17.29
N LEU A 363 -9.14 2.29 17.54
CA LEU A 363 -9.46 3.15 18.68
C LEU A 363 -10.29 4.36 18.21
N LEU A 364 -11.38 4.68 18.91
CA LEU A 364 -12.08 5.95 18.76
C LEU A 364 -11.52 6.93 19.77
N VAL A 365 -10.99 8.06 19.29
CA VAL A 365 -10.20 8.99 20.09
C VAL A 365 -10.77 10.40 19.98
N GLN A 366 -10.99 11.06 21.10
CA GLN A 366 -11.35 12.48 21.18
C GLN A 366 -10.12 13.29 21.59
N ALA A 367 -9.75 14.28 20.78
CA ALA A 367 -8.61 15.14 21.05
C ALA A 367 -8.72 16.49 20.33
N HIS A 368 -7.90 17.47 20.73
CA HIS A 368 -7.77 18.73 20.00
C HIS A 368 -7.09 18.52 18.63
N GLU A 369 -7.34 19.42 17.67
CA GLU A 369 -6.78 19.33 16.32
C GLU A 369 -5.23 19.33 16.28
N THR A 370 -4.57 19.91 17.28
CA THR A 370 -3.10 19.87 17.45
C THR A 370 -2.61 18.48 17.86
N ALA A 371 -3.23 17.86 18.86
CA ALA A 371 -2.91 16.51 19.31
C ALA A 371 -3.21 15.46 18.22
N ILE A 372 -4.31 15.62 17.49
CA ILE A 372 -4.62 14.76 16.33
C ILE A 372 -3.53 14.87 15.26
N ARG A 373 -2.98 16.07 15.01
CA ARG A 373 -1.87 16.26 14.07
C ARG A 373 -0.59 15.59 14.56
N GLU A 374 -0.26 15.66 15.85
CA GLU A 374 0.89 14.95 16.42
C GLU A 374 0.72 13.44 16.32
N MET A 375 -0.47 12.91 16.63
CA MET A 375 -0.78 11.49 16.46
C MET A 375 -0.66 11.01 15.01
N ARG A 376 -0.94 11.87 14.00
CA ARG A 376 -0.73 11.53 12.58
C ARG A 376 0.74 11.41 12.18
N HIS A 377 1.63 12.15 12.83
CA HIS A 377 3.06 12.14 12.52
C HIS A 377 3.82 11.08 13.33
N ASN A 378 3.14 10.43 14.28
CA ASN A 378 3.71 9.38 15.11
C ASN A 378 3.46 8.00 14.47
N SER A 379 4.49 7.16 14.40
CA SER A 379 4.42 5.80 13.86
C SER A 379 3.62 4.81 14.71
N ASP A 380 3.15 5.23 15.90
CA ASP A 380 2.33 4.39 16.79
C ASP A 380 0.91 4.15 16.25
N PHE A 381 0.39 5.05 15.38
CA PHE A 381 -0.98 4.96 14.87
C PHE A 381 -1.14 5.32 13.40
N ILE A 382 -2.21 4.78 12.79
CA ILE A 382 -2.72 5.19 11.49
C ILE A 382 -4.08 5.85 11.72
N VAL A 383 -4.16 7.19 11.68
CA VAL A 383 -5.40 7.94 11.93
C VAL A 383 -6.30 7.91 10.70
N LEU A 384 -7.48 7.30 10.83
CA LEU A 384 -8.43 7.01 9.76
C LEU A 384 -9.44 8.14 9.46
N ASN A 385 -9.57 9.15 10.34
CA ASN A 385 -10.39 10.33 10.05
C ASN A 385 -9.61 11.41 9.32
N GLU A 386 -10.09 11.77 8.12
CA GLU A 386 -9.69 12.96 7.37
C GLU A 386 -10.56 14.17 7.76
N VAL A 387 -9.94 15.22 8.31
CA VAL A 387 -9.78 16.41 7.47
C VAL A 387 -8.46 16.16 6.75
N PRO A 388 -8.41 16.09 5.41
CA PRO A 388 -7.15 16.01 4.72
C PRO A 388 -6.34 17.24 5.16
N GLY A 389 -5.20 17.03 5.83
CA GLY A 389 -4.31 18.12 6.20
C GLY A 389 -4.09 18.99 4.97
N SER A 390 -4.36 20.30 5.08
CA SER A 390 -4.46 21.31 4.02
C SER A 390 -3.87 20.89 2.66
N VAL A 391 -4.60 20.04 1.95
CA VAL A 391 -4.22 19.62 0.62
C VAL A 391 -4.31 20.87 -0.24
N LEU A 392 -3.18 21.33 -0.75
CA LEU A 392 -3.08 22.59 -1.51
C LEU A 392 -3.75 22.39 -2.89
N ARG A 393 -5.09 22.30 -2.90
CA ARG A 393 -5.90 22.10 -4.12
C ARG A 393 -5.62 23.16 -5.18
N ARG A 394 -5.26 24.38 -4.77
CA ARG A 394 -4.87 25.46 -5.69
C ARG A 394 -3.61 25.15 -6.49
N LYS A 395 -2.72 24.27 -5.99
CA LYS A 395 -1.46 23.90 -6.65
C LYS A 395 -1.54 22.60 -7.45
N ALA A 396 -2.68 21.88 -7.40
CA ALA A 396 -2.90 20.68 -8.21
C ALA A 396 -2.69 20.89 -9.72
N PRO A 397 -3.25 21.92 -10.39
CA PRO A 397 -3.01 22.12 -11.82
C PRO A 397 -1.53 22.39 -12.14
N LEU A 398 -0.81 23.03 -11.22
CA LEU A 398 0.62 23.32 -11.39
C LEU A 398 1.45 22.04 -11.29
N ALA A 399 1.20 21.19 -10.29
CA ALA A 399 1.89 19.91 -10.16
C ALA A 399 1.61 18.97 -11.35
N ILE A 400 0.35 18.92 -11.80
CA ILE A 400 -0.04 18.19 -13.02
C ILE A 400 0.69 18.77 -14.24
N GLY A 401 0.71 20.09 -14.40
CA GLY A 401 1.39 20.76 -15.51
C GLY A 401 2.89 20.48 -15.55
N ILE A 402 3.55 20.47 -14.39
CA ILE A 402 4.98 20.10 -14.28
C ILE A 402 5.17 18.64 -14.70
N LEU A 403 4.38 17.71 -14.18
CA LEU A 403 4.48 16.29 -14.54
C LEU A 403 4.25 16.09 -16.05
N VAL A 404 3.22 16.72 -16.63
CA VAL A 404 2.93 16.67 -18.07
C VAL A 404 4.09 17.26 -18.89
N ALA A 405 4.71 18.34 -18.43
CA ALA A 405 5.87 18.92 -19.09
C ALA A 405 7.09 17.97 -19.05
N VAL A 406 7.39 17.36 -17.90
CA VAL A 406 8.47 16.37 -17.76
C VAL A 406 8.24 15.19 -18.71
N VAL A 407 7.03 14.62 -18.68
CA VAL A 407 6.65 13.50 -19.54
C VAL A 407 6.72 13.89 -21.01
N GLY A 408 6.21 15.07 -21.39
CA GLY A 408 6.25 15.57 -22.76
C GLY A 408 7.67 15.77 -23.28
N LEU A 409 8.55 16.38 -22.49
CA LEU A 409 9.95 16.60 -22.85
C LEU A 409 10.71 15.28 -23.06
N ALA A 410 10.48 14.30 -22.19
CA ALA A 410 11.07 12.96 -22.33
C ALA A 410 10.47 12.19 -23.51
N ALA A 411 9.15 12.27 -23.72
CA ALA A 411 8.43 11.56 -24.77
C ALA A 411 8.83 12.00 -26.19
N PHE A 412 9.00 13.30 -26.40
CA PHE A 412 9.46 13.86 -27.67
C PHE A 412 10.99 13.84 -27.82
N ASN A 413 11.71 13.20 -26.88
CA ASN A 413 13.16 13.10 -26.85
C ASN A 413 13.86 14.48 -26.94
N VAL A 414 13.23 15.53 -26.39
CA VAL A 414 13.78 16.88 -26.35
C VAL A 414 14.88 16.97 -25.28
N LEU A 415 14.70 16.26 -24.17
CA LEU A 415 15.67 16.12 -23.09
C LEU A 415 15.70 14.67 -22.60
N PRO A 416 16.88 14.16 -22.18
CA PRO A 416 16.95 12.90 -21.44
C PRO A 416 16.05 12.95 -20.20
N ILE A 417 15.40 11.83 -19.89
CA ILE A 417 14.40 11.76 -18.82
C ILE A 417 14.93 12.24 -17.48
N LEU A 418 16.19 11.92 -17.16
CA LEU A 418 16.86 12.38 -15.94
C LEU A 418 16.90 13.92 -15.88
N ALA A 419 17.30 14.57 -16.96
CA ALA A 419 17.39 16.03 -17.01
C ALA A 419 16.00 16.67 -16.88
N ALA A 420 15.01 16.15 -17.60
CA ALA A 420 13.62 16.61 -17.48
C ALA A 420 13.09 16.43 -16.04
N ALA A 421 13.34 15.28 -15.43
CA ALA A 421 12.90 14.97 -14.07
C ALA A 421 13.55 15.88 -13.02
N LEU A 422 14.86 16.13 -13.12
CA LEU A 422 15.58 17.06 -12.24
C LEU A 422 15.01 18.48 -12.33
N LEU A 423 14.77 18.98 -13.54
CA LEU A 423 14.13 20.28 -13.76
C LEU A 423 12.72 20.31 -13.16
N GLY A 424 11.96 19.21 -13.29
CA GLY A 424 10.65 19.07 -12.65
C GLY A 424 10.69 19.13 -11.13
N CYS A 425 11.65 18.45 -10.50
CA CYS A 425 11.87 18.51 -9.05
C CYS A 425 12.19 19.93 -8.59
N VAL A 426 13.10 20.61 -9.29
CA VAL A 426 13.44 22.02 -9.02
C VAL A 426 12.21 22.92 -9.18
N ALA A 427 11.43 22.73 -10.25
CA ALA A 427 10.20 23.49 -10.47
C ALA A 427 9.18 23.29 -9.35
N LEU A 428 9.01 22.07 -8.81
CA LEU A 428 8.11 21.80 -7.68
C LEU A 428 8.54 22.55 -6.40
N VAL A 429 9.84 22.66 -6.14
CA VAL A 429 10.37 23.39 -4.99
C VAL A 429 10.25 24.90 -5.20
N MET A 430 10.65 25.41 -6.37
CA MET A 430 10.58 26.84 -6.69
C MET A 430 9.15 27.38 -6.65
N THR A 431 8.19 26.58 -7.13
CA THR A 431 6.75 26.91 -7.08
C THR A 431 6.12 26.65 -5.70
N ARG A 432 6.93 26.21 -4.73
CA ARG A 432 6.54 25.87 -3.35
C ARG A 432 5.42 24.81 -3.30
N VAL A 433 5.34 23.93 -4.30
CA VAL A 433 4.46 22.75 -4.23
C VAL A 433 4.97 21.84 -3.13
N LEU A 434 6.28 21.56 -3.16
CA LEU A 434 7.03 20.89 -2.11
C LEU A 434 7.95 21.88 -1.39
N ARG A 435 8.15 21.65 -0.10
CA ARG A 435 9.21 22.28 0.69
C ARG A 435 10.51 21.50 0.52
N PRO A 436 11.69 22.12 0.66
CA PRO A 436 12.96 21.42 0.52
C PRO A 436 13.08 20.18 1.40
N GLU A 437 12.58 20.20 2.64
CA GLU A 437 12.68 19.05 3.55
C GLU A 437 11.84 17.85 3.05
N GLU A 438 10.68 18.13 2.45
CA GLU A 438 9.76 17.11 1.95
C GLU A 438 10.31 16.37 0.74
N VAL A 439 11.22 16.98 -0.02
CA VAL A 439 11.90 16.33 -1.15
C VAL A 439 12.70 15.13 -0.67
N TYR A 440 13.49 15.31 0.40
CA TYR A 440 14.34 14.24 0.94
C TYR A 440 13.52 13.10 1.57
N HIS A 441 12.37 13.43 2.17
CA HIS A 441 11.43 12.45 2.72
C HIS A 441 10.60 11.74 1.65
N ALA A 442 10.42 12.33 0.47
CA ALA A 442 9.69 11.72 -0.62
C ALA A 442 10.44 10.54 -1.25
N ILE A 443 11.78 10.56 -1.22
CA ILE A 443 12.63 9.55 -1.84
C ILE A 443 12.60 8.27 -1.00
N ASN A 444 12.26 7.14 -1.64
CA ASN A 444 12.44 5.83 -1.04
C ASN A 444 13.91 5.40 -1.16
N TRP A 445 14.69 5.69 -0.12
CA TRP A 445 16.12 5.37 -0.08
C TRP A 445 16.42 3.87 -0.21
N GLN A 446 15.54 2.99 0.27
CA GLN A 446 15.73 1.54 0.11
C GLN A 446 15.78 1.15 -1.38
N VAL A 447 14.88 1.71 -2.19
CA VAL A 447 14.90 1.44 -3.65
C VAL A 447 16.17 2.00 -4.28
N ILE A 448 16.64 3.18 -3.87
CA ILE A 448 17.86 3.79 -4.41
C ILE A 448 19.10 2.94 -4.08
N PHE A 449 19.26 2.51 -2.82
CA PHE A 449 20.37 1.65 -2.42
C PHE A 449 20.29 0.25 -3.03
N LEU A 450 19.08 -0.29 -3.21
CA LEU A 450 18.87 -1.54 -3.94
C LEU A 450 19.39 -1.43 -5.38
N LEU A 451 18.95 -0.43 -6.14
CA LEU A 451 19.39 -0.22 -7.53
C LEU A 451 20.91 -0.02 -7.58
N ALA A 452 21.46 0.81 -6.70
CA ALA A 452 22.89 1.09 -6.66
C ALA A 452 23.75 -0.14 -6.35
N GLY A 453 23.30 -1.04 -5.45
CA GLY A 453 24.03 -2.26 -5.09
C GLY A 453 23.92 -3.38 -6.12
N VAL A 454 22.88 -3.34 -6.95
CA VAL A 454 22.52 -4.38 -7.92
C VAL A 454 23.24 -4.24 -9.25
N LEU A 455 23.47 -3.02 -9.73
CA LEU A 455 24.11 -2.80 -11.03
C LEU A 455 25.53 -3.39 -11.09
N PRO A 456 26.39 -3.22 -10.04
CA PRO A 456 27.71 -3.87 -10.01
C PRO A 456 27.66 -5.40 -10.03
N LEU A 457 26.58 -6.01 -9.53
CA LEU A 457 26.38 -7.46 -9.60
C LEU A 457 26.18 -7.92 -11.05
N GLY A 458 25.46 -7.14 -11.86
CA GLY A 458 25.34 -7.38 -13.31
C GLY A 458 26.69 -7.34 -14.02
N ILE A 459 27.51 -6.32 -13.71
CA ILE A 459 28.88 -6.19 -14.23
C ILE A 459 29.71 -7.42 -13.84
N ALA A 460 29.71 -7.81 -12.56
CA ALA A 460 30.45 -8.97 -12.06
C ALA A 460 30.02 -10.27 -12.75
N MET A 461 28.72 -10.45 -13.02
CA MET A 461 28.21 -11.64 -13.71
C MET A 461 28.67 -11.72 -15.17
N HIS A 462 28.73 -10.59 -15.86
CA HIS A 462 29.20 -10.50 -17.23
C HIS A 462 30.72 -10.71 -17.32
N THR A 463 31.51 -9.96 -16.53
CA THR A 463 32.98 -10.01 -16.58
C THR A 463 33.56 -11.34 -16.12
N SER A 464 32.95 -11.99 -15.13
CA SER A 464 33.40 -13.29 -14.62
C SER A 464 33.04 -14.50 -15.50
N GLY A 465 32.18 -14.31 -16.52
CA GLY A 465 31.63 -15.39 -17.35
C GLY A 465 30.60 -16.27 -16.64
N ALA A 466 30.13 -15.87 -15.45
CA ALA A 466 29.09 -16.57 -14.71
C ALA A 466 27.75 -16.58 -15.47
N ALA A 467 27.39 -15.46 -16.12
CA ALA A 467 26.15 -15.35 -16.88
C ALA A 467 26.11 -16.33 -18.07
N GLY A 468 27.23 -16.47 -18.79
CA GLY A 468 27.36 -17.45 -19.88
C GLY A 468 27.19 -18.90 -19.42
N PHE A 469 27.76 -19.27 -18.26
CA PHE A 469 27.58 -20.62 -17.72
C PHE A 469 26.12 -20.94 -17.36
N MET A 470 25.39 -19.97 -16.79
CA MET A 470 23.97 -20.12 -16.48
C MET A 470 23.14 -20.24 -17.76
N ALA A 471 23.45 -19.44 -18.77
CA ALA A 471 22.83 -19.51 -20.08
C ALA A 471 23.06 -20.87 -20.75
N ASP A 472 24.27 -21.45 -20.70
CA ASP A 472 24.55 -22.78 -21.28
C ASP A 472 23.61 -23.87 -20.73
N HIS A 473 23.31 -23.80 -19.42
CA HIS A 473 22.42 -24.76 -18.76
C HIS A 473 20.94 -24.47 -19.02
N ALA A 474 20.57 -23.19 -19.16
CA ALA A 474 19.20 -22.78 -19.49
C ALA A 474 18.86 -23.12 -20.96
N VAL A 475 19.78 -22.86 -21.88
CA VAL A 475 19.68 -23.15 -23.32
C VAL A 475 19.70 -24.66 -23.56
N GLY A 476 20.52 -25.44 -22.84
CA GLY A 476 20.56 -26.89 -23.00
C GLY A 476 19.24 -27.63 -22.73
N LEU A 477 18.29 -27.00 -22.02
CA LEU A 477 16.98 -27.59 -21.72
C LEU A 477 15.86 -27.20 -22.71
N VAL A 478 15.96 -26.03 -23.36
CA VAL A 478 14.84 -25.42 -24.12
C VAL A 478 15.28 -24.82 -25.46
N GLY A 479 16.58 -24.67 -25.72
CA GLY A 479 17.14 -23.97 -26.89
C GLY A 479 16.73 -24.57 -28.24
N ASP A 480 16.61 -25.90 -28.32
CA ASP A 480 16.18 -26.61 -29.54
C ASP A 480 14.72 -26.32 -29.93
N LEU A 481 13.91 -25.79 -29.01
CA LEU A 481 12.50 -25.43 -29.25
C LEU A 481 12.34 -24.00 -29.81
N GLY A 482 13.45 -23.27 -29.99
CA GLY A 482 13.52 -21.95 -30.59
C GLY A 482 13.31 -20.77 -29.63
N PRO A 483 13.56 -19.52 -30.09
CA PRO A 483 13.59 -18.32 -29.22
C PRO A 483 12.28 -18.04 -28.48
N VAL A 484 11.14 -18.39 -29.08
CA VAL A 484 9.81 -18.23 -28.44
C VAL A 484 9.65 -19.14 -27.23
N ALA A 485 10.16 -20.38 -27.29
CA ALA A 485 10.07 -21.32 -26.18
C ALA A 485 10.96 -20.86 -25.00
N VAL A 486 12.16 -20.38 -25.31
CA VAL A 486 13.05 -19.77 -24.32
C VAL A 486 12.41 -18.54 -23.67
N LEU A 487 11.74 -17.69 -24.46
CA LEU A 487 11.03 -16.52 -23.96
C LEU A 487 9.88 -16.92 -23.02
N ALA A 488 9.12 -17.96 -23.37
CA ALA A 488 8.07 -18.50 -22.51
C ALA A 488 8.63 -19.06 -21.19
N ALA A 489 9.76 -19.78 -21.25
CA ALA A 489 10.42 -20.31 -20.05
C ALA A 489 10.90 -19.19 -19.12
N ILE A 490 11.56 -18.16 -19.66
CA ILE A 490 12.02 -16.99 -18.90
C ILE A 490 10.83 -16.23 -18.30
N TYR A 491 9.75 -16.03 -19.07
CA TYR A 491 8.53 -15.37 -18.57
C TYR A 491 7.93 -16.14 -17.39
N LEU A 492 7.76 -17.47 -17.53
CA LEU A 492 7.21 -18.32 -16.48
C LEU A 492 8.08 -18.34 -15.23
N LEU A 493 9.41 -18.38 -15.41
CA LEU A 493 10.36 -18.30 -14.30
C LEU A 493 10.25 -16.96 -13.58
N ALA A 494 10.19 -15.85 -14.31
CA ALA A 494 9.98 -14.51 -13.73
C ALA A 494 8.64 -14.40 -12.98
N ALA A 495 7.56 -14.91 -13.57
CA ALA A 495 6.24 -14.93 -12.95
C ALA A 495 6.19 -15.80 -11.68
N LEU A 496 6.95 -16.90 -11.63
CA LEU A 496 7.04 -17.72 -10.42
C LEU A 496 7.89 -17.05 -9.34
N MET A 497 9.04 -16.49 -9.73
CA MET A 497 9.95 -15.81 -8.80
C MET A 497 9.25 -14.62 -8.14
N THR A 498 8.54 -13.79 -8.89
CA THR A 498 7.88 -12.59 -8.36
C THR A 498 6.78 -12.85 -7.33
N GLU A 499 6.25 -14.08 -7.26
CA GLU A 499 5.26 -14.46 -6.22
C GLU A 499 5.94 -14.88 -4.90
N THR A 500 7.26 -15.10 -4.93
CA THR A 500 8.06 -15.60 -3.78
C THR A 500 9.10 -14.59 -3.29
N MET A 501 9.46 -13.61 -4.12
CA MET A 501 10.41 -12.55 -3.79
C MET A 501 9.95 -11.22 -4.41
N SER A 502 10.64 -10.13 -4.08
CA SER A 502 10.32 -8.82 -4.68
C SER A 502 10.53 -8.79 -6.20
N ASN A 503 9.69 -8.02 -6.87
CA ASN A 503 9.73 -7.79 -8.32
C ASN A 503 11.11 -7.31 -8.81
N ALA A 504 11.75 -6.44 -8.03
CA ALA A 504 13.08 -5.95 -8.34
C ALA A 504 14.10 -7.09 -8.28
N ALA A 505 14.11 -7.89 -7.20
CA ALA A 505 15.03 -9.02 -7.05
C ALA A 505 14.90 -10.04 -8.20
N ALA A 506 13.66 -10.38 -8.60
CA ALA A 506 13.42 -11.29 -9.71
C ALA A 506 14.01 -10.73 -11.03
N ALA A 507 13.81 -9.45 -11.31
CA ALA A 507 14.32 -8.81 -12.52
C ALA A 507 15.86 -8.73 -12.54
N VAL A 508 16.49 -8.41 -11.40
CA VAL A 508 17.95 -8.39 -11.26
C VAL A 508 18.58 -9.72 -11.61
N LEU A 509 17.98 -10.79 -11.10
CA LEU A 509 18.53 -12.12 -11.28
C LEU A 509 18.37 -12.59 -12.72
N LEU A 510 17.18 -12.39 -13.29
CA LEU A 510 16.84 -12.97 -14.58
C LEU A 510 17.37 -12.17 -15.76
N ALA A 511 17.52 -10.84 -15.66
CA ALA A 511 17.91 -10.01 -16.79
C ALA A 511 19.29 -10.37 -17.37
N PRO A 512 20.36 -10.54 -16.56
CA PRO A 512 21.65 -10.95 -17.09
C PRO A 512 21.63 -12.37 -17.67
N ILE A 513 20.88 -13.29 -17.05
CA ILE A 513 20.69 -14.66 -17.58
C ILE A 513 20.01 -14.61 -18.95
N ALA A 514 18.97 -13.79 -19.09
CA ALA A 514 18.25 -13.59 -20.35
C ALA A 514 19.14 -12.97 -21.44
N ILE A 515 19.98 -12.00 -21.09
CA ILE A 515 20.93 -11.39 -22.04
C ILE A 515 21.91 -12.45 -22.56
N SER A 516 22.58 -13.17 -21.67
CA SER A 516 23.52 -14.21 -22.08
C SER A 516 22.85 -15.35 -22.84
N THR A 517 21.61 -15.70 -22.49
CA THR A 517 20.81 -16.70 -23.21
C THR A 517 20.52 -16.25 -24.64
N ALA A 518 20.14 -14.98 -24.83
CA ALA A 518 19.86 -14.40 -26.14
C ALA A 518 21.13 -14.35 -27.02
N GLU A 519 22.26 -13.93 -26.44
CA GLU A 519 23.56 -13.91 -27.12
C GLU A 519 23.99 -15.30 -27.60
N GLN A 520 23.77 -16.34 -26.79
CA GLN A 520 24.11 -17.71 -27.15
C GLN A 520 23.27 -18.27 -28.31
N ILE A 521 21.97 -17.96 -28.34
CA ILE A 521 21.09 -18.39 -29.43
C ILE A 521 21.11 -17.43 -30.62
N GLY A 522 21.91 -16.36 -30.55
CA GLY A 522 22.16 -15.42 -31.66
C GLY A 522 21.01 -14.46 -31.95
N VAL A 523 20.27 -14.02 -30.94
CA VAL A 523 19.10 -13.13 -31.05
C VAL A 523 19.25 -11.88 -30.16
N ASP A 524 18.45 -10.85 -30.45
CA ASP A 524 18.33 -9.65 -29.62
C ASP A 524 17.78 -10.02 -28.22
N PRO A 525 18.38 -9.53 -27.11
CA PRO A 525 17.90 -9.79 -25.75
C PRO A 525 16.66 -8.97 -25.35
N ARG A 526 16.33 -7.89 -26.05
CA ARG A 526 15.23 -6.99 -25.71
C ARG A 526 13.87 -7.69 -25.52
N PRO A 527 13.45 -8.66 -26.36
CA PRO A 527 12.23 -9.44 -26.13
C PRO A 527 12.22 -10.15 -24.78
N PHE A 528 13.35 -10.73 -24.36
CA PHE A 528 13.45 -11.45 -23.09
C PHE A 528 13.46 -10.49 -21.89
N LEU A 529 14.14 -9.35 -22.02
CA LEU A 529 14.11 -8.30 -21.01
C LEU A 529 12.68 -7.76 -20.82
N MET A 530 11.94 -7.53 -21.91
CA MET A 530 10.52 -7.17 -21.85
C MET A 530 9.69 -8.26 -21.16
N ALA A 531 9.92 -9.53 -21.49
CA ALA A 531 9.22 -10.65 -20.86
C ALA A 531 9.44 -10.66 -19.33
N ILE A 532 10.67 -10.44 -18.87
CA ILE A 532 10.99 -10.31 -17.45
C ILE A 532 10.29 -9.10 -16.84
N THR A 533 10.34 -7.94 -17.51
CA THR A 533 9.74 -6.70 -16.99
C THR A 533 8.23 -6.85 -16.78
N PHE A 534 7.51 -7.41 -17.76
CA PHE A 534 6.08 -7.64 -17.65
C PHE A 534 5.77 -8.70 -16.60
N ALA A 535 6.43 -9.86 -16.62
CA ALA A 535 6.19 -10.95 -15.68
C ALA A 535 6.47 -10.54 -14.22
N ALA A 536 7.59 -9.88 -13.96
CA ALA A 536 7.98 -9.44 -12.63
C ALA A 536 7.11 -8.30 -12.09
N SER A 537 6.33 -7.62 -12.95
CA SER A 537 5.47 -6.51 -12.53
C SER A 537 4.00 -6.92 -12.38
N THR A 538 3.67 -8.18 -12.63
CA THR A 538 2.29 -8.72 -12.62
C THR A 538 2.15 -9.90 -11.66
N GLY A 539 2.52 -9.69 -10.39
CA GLY A 539 2.34 -10.67 -9.31
C GLY A 539 0.90 -10.64 -8.78
N PHE A 540 0.00 -11.39 -9.41
CA PHE A 540 -1.43 -11.40 -9.05
C PHE A 540 -1.82 -12.51 -8.06
N SER A 541 -1.09 -13.62 -8.04
CA SER A 541 -1.56 -14.87 -7.44
C SER A 541 -1.48 -14.87 -5.92
N THR A 542 -0.62 -14.03 -5.33
CA THR A 542 -0.43 -13.97 -3.89
C THR A 542 -0.65 -12.55 -3.33
N PRO A 543 -1.09 -12.44 -2.05
CA PRO A 543 -1.16 -11.16 -1.37
C PRO A 543 0.20 -10.49 -1.21
N VAL A 544 1.28 -11.28 -1.05
CA VAL A 544 2.63 -10.78 -0.73
C VAL A 544 3.43 -10.45 -1.99
N GLY A 545 3.11 -11.06 -3.14
CA GLY A 545 3.81 -10.87 -4.42
C GLY A 545 3.77 -9.44 -4.97
N TYR A 546 2.91 -8.56 -4.42
CA TYR A 546 2.98 -7.12 -4.71
C TYR A 546 2.53 -6.31 -3.50
N GLN A 547 3.22 -5.21 -3.17
CA GLN A 547 2.87 -4.33 -2.04
C GLN A 547 1.40 -3.85 -2.05
N THR A 548 0.87 -3.50 -3.22
CA THR A 548 -0.52 -3.09 -3.41
C THR A 548 -1.52 -4.21 -3.10
N ASN A 549 -1.17 -5.47 -3.38
CA ASN A 549 -1.96 -6.64 -3.00
C ASN A 549 -2.04 -6.78 -1.48
N THR A 550 -0.93 -6.60 -0.75
CA THR A 550 -0.90 -6.63 0.71
C THR A 550 -1.80 -5.55 1.32
N MET A 551 -1.81 -4.34 0.75
CA MET A 551 -2.66 -3.24 1.22
C MET A 551 -4.14 -3.59 1.13
N ILE A 552 -4.58 -4.12 -0.03
CA ILE A 552 -5.98 -4.48 -0.23
C ILE A 552 -6.37 -5.77 0.50
N TYR A 553 -5.41 -6.67 0.78
CA TYR A 553 -5.65 -7.94 1.48
C TYR A 553 -6.36 -7.69 2.81
N ASN A 554 -5.81 -6.77 3.60
CA ASN A 554 -6.37 -6.35 4.88
C ASN A 554 -7.64 -5.50 4.69
N ALA A 555 -7.61 -4.50 3.81
CA ALA A 555 -8.73 -3.57 3.63
C ALA A 555 -10.01 -4.24 3.06
N GLY A 556 -9.86 -5.31 2.27
CA GLY A 556 -10.95 -6.03 1.64
C GLY A 556 -11.41 -7.29 2.37
N GLY A 557 -10.77 -7.66 3.48
CA GLY A 557 -11.07 -8.89 4.21
C GLY A 557 -10.88 -10.15 3.36
N TYR A 558 -9.85 -10.17 2.52
CA TYR A 558 -9.57 -11.29 1.62
C TYR A 558 -8.89 -12.45 2.35
N ARG A 559 -9.06 -13.65 1.80
CA ARG A 559 -8.26 -14.84 2.13
C ARG A 559 -7.21 -15.00 1.05
N TYR A 560 -6.12 -15.69 1.39
CA TYR A 560 -5.05 -16.00 0.44
C TYR A 560 -5.58 -16.69 -0.83
N THR A 561 -6.56 -17.59 -0.66
CA THR A 561 -7.21 -18.30 -1.77
C THR A 561 -7.98 -17.40 -2.73
N ASP A 562 -8.41 -16.22 -2.31
CA ASP A 562 -9.10 -15.27 -3.19
C ASP A 562 -8.14 -14.70 -4.25
N PHE A 563 -6.88 -14.45 -3.85
CA PHE A 563 -5.81 -14.02 -4.77
C PHE A 563 -5.41 -15.12 -5.74
N LEU A 564 -5.26 -16.36 -5.25
CA LEU A 564 -4.99 -17.49 -6.14
C LEU A 564 -6.11 -17.68 -7.16
N ARG A 565 -7.37 -17.59 -6.70
CA ARG A 565 -8.54 -17.74 -7.57
C ARG A 565 -8.55 -16.70 -8.66
N ALA A 566 -8.47 -15.41 -8.32
CA ALA A 566 -8.55 -14.31 -9.29
C ALA A 566 -7.25 -14.12 -10.11
N GLY A 567 -6.10 -14.27 -9.48
CA GLY A 567 -4.79 -13.96 -10.02
C GLY A 567 -4.21 -15.05 -10.91
N MET A 568 -4.33 -16.34 -10.55
CA MET A 568 -3.71 -17.42 -11.34
C MET A 568 -4.26 -17.49 -12.79
N PRO A 569 -5.58 -17.43 -13.04
CA PRO A 569 -6.09 -17.41 -14.42
C PRO A 569 -5.65 -16.16 -15.19
N LEU A 570 -5.52 -15.03 -14.51
CA LEU A 570 -5.06 -13.78 -15.11
C LEU A 570 -3.56 -13.83 -15.44
N ASN A 571 -2.72 -14.42 -14.58
CA ASN A 571 -1.30 -14.68 -14.85
C ASN A 571 -1.13 -15.59 -16.08
N ILE A 572 -1.94 -16.64 -16.21
CA ILE A 572 -1.92 -17.52 -17.39
C ILE A 572 -2.32 -16.74 -18.65
N LEU A 573 -3.38 -15.93 -18.58
CA LEU A 573 -3.79 -15.08 -19.70
C LEU A 573 -2.66 -14.11 -20.10
N PHE A 574 -2.01 -13.47 -19.14
CA PHE A 574 -0.92 -12.53 -19.37
C PHE A 574 0.32 -13.22 -19.93
N CYS A 575 0.64 -14.43 -19.47
CA CYS A 575 1.70 -15.26 -20.02
C CYS A 575 1.43 -15.58 -21.50
N ILE A 576 0.22 -16.06 -21.83
CA ILE A 576 -0.15 -16.38 -23.21
C ILE A 576 -0.05 -15.14 -24.10
N LEU A 577 -0.61 -14.01 -23.67
CA LEU A 577 -0.54 -12.76 -24.42
C LEU A 577 0.89 -12.28 -24.58
N SER A 578 1.73 -12.39 -23.56
CA SER A 578 3.13 -11.97 -23.59
C SER A 578 3.95 -12.81 -24.56
N VAL A 579 3.83 -14.14 -24.51
CA VAL A 579 4.51 -15.05 -25.43
C VAL A 579 4.07 -14.83 -26.89
N ILE A 580 2.82 -14.44 -27.11
CA ILE A 580 2.28 -14.15 -28.45
C ILE A 580 2.74 -12.76 -28.95
N PHE A 581 2.59 -11.71 -28.15
CA PHE A 581 2.74 -10.33 -28.63
C PHE A 581 4.16 -9.78 -28.48
N ILE A 582 4.95 -10.22 -27.49
CA ILE A 582 6.31 -9.70 -27.30
C ILE A 582 7.18 -9.95 -28.54
N PRO A 583 7.27 -11.16 -29.12
CA PRO A 583 8.06 -11.40 -30.33
C PRO A 583 7.58 -10.63 -31.57
N ARG A 584 6.33 -10.15 -31.57
CA ARG A 584 5.76 -9.35 -32.66
C ARG A 584 6.03 -7.86 -32.51
N LEU A 585 6.22 -7.40 -31.27
CA LEU A 585 6.50 -6.00 -30.95
C LEU A 585 8.02 -5.74 -30.89
N TRP A 586 8.78 -6.74 -30.44
CA TRP A 586 10.23 -6.76 -30.41
C TRP A 586 10.70 -8.03 -31.13
N ALA A 587 11.41 -7.86 -32.24
CA ALA A 587 11.96 -8.99 -32.99
C ALA A 587 13.14 -9.61 -32.21
N PHE A 588 13.29 -10.93 -32.38
CA PHE A 588 14.51 -11.65 -32.03
C PHE A 588 15.65 -11.29 -32.98
#